data_AF-A0A3E5DJS3-F1
#
_entry.id   AF-A0A3E5DJS3-F1
#
_cell.length_a   1.000
_cell.length_b   1.000
_cell.length_c   1.000
_cell.angle_alpha   90.00
_cell.angle_beta   90.00
_cell.angle_gamma   90.00
#
_symmetry.space_group_name_H-M   'P 1'
#
loop_
_entity.id
_entity.type
_entity.pdbx_description
1 polymer ?
#
loop_
_entity_poly.entity_id
_entity_poly.type
_entity_poly.pdbx_seq_one_letter_code
_entity_poly.pdbx_strand_id
1 'polypeptide(L)'
;VLQAERDDWNVSYELGDTWKNARKIKLKNSSLFKIDVLVYPQLAFKNLVITQIYQVLFDLSPAIEVSLWKGMKLTAQLKIPVYNDGYGRFEDKVHPGHITISQRFRLPYNVFGKVTVGCFSADQYGVDAEFYRPFKDERFSLMARIGYTGMGYWSGFRYVYDPSTALVTWSLGGSFYWPQFNTQFNLKAEQYLLKEKGVKFEMIRHFRYCSIGFYAMKAEHAKMNGGFRFQVALPPYKYKRKGYIPRVNTSANMGIVYNAGNERYYYRQYKAEVSDNIMEENSFNPYFIKSELLNFN
;
A
#
# COMPACT_ATOMS: atom_id res chain seq x y z
N VAL A 1 -32.00 19.89 -20.30
CA VAL A 1 -31.27 19.07 -19.31
C VAL A 1 -29.98 19.83 -19.04
N LEU A 2 -29.77 20.37 -17.84
CA LEU A 2 -28.50 20.98 -17.47
C LEU A 2 -27.44 19.88 -17.51
N GLN A 3 -26.52 20.00 -18.44
CA GLN A 3 -25.42 19.05 -18.59
C GLN A 3 -24.39 19.43 -17.54
N ALA A 4 -24.28 18.63 -16.47
CA ALA A 4 -23.32 18.89 -15.41
C ALA A 4 -21.90 18.95 -15.99
N GLU A 5 -21.23 20.08 -15.82
CA GLU A 5 -19.85 20.26 -16.23
C GLU A 5 -18.91 19.68 -15.18
N ARG A 6 -17.64 19.42 -15.52
CA ARG A 6 -16.69 18.81 -14.58
C ARG A 6 -16.42 19.69 -13.37
N ASP A 7 -16.51 21.00 -13.55
CA ASP A 7 -16.31 22.01 -12.51
C ASP A 7 -17.42 21.97 -11.45
N ASP A 8 -18.60 21.43 -11.81
CA ASP A 8 -19.75 21.26 -10.91
C ASP A 8 -19.58 20.08 -9.94
N TRP A 9 -18.54 19.25 -10.10
CA TRP A 9 -18.34 18.06 -9.27
C TRP A 9 -17.75 18.43 -7.90
N ASN A 10 -18.58 18.32 -6.87
CA ASN A 10 -18.12 18.36 -5.48
C ASN A 10 -17.58 16.99 -5.07
N VAL A 11 -16.25 16.88 -4.96
CA VAL A 11 -15.55 15.67 -4.51
C VAL A 11 -15.12 15.89 -3.07
N SER A 12 -15.60 15.03 -2.16
CA SER A 12 -15.29 15.07 -0.73
C SER A 12 -15.42 13.66 -0.15
N TYR A 13 -14.75 13.41 0.98
CA TYR A 13 -14.99 12.23 1.79
C TYR A 13 -16.39 12.22 2.40
N GLU A 14 -17.05 13.36 2.59
CA GLU A 14 -18.39 13.47 3.15
C GLU A 14 -19.46 12.98 2.17
N LEU A 15 -20.22 11.98 2.63
CA LEU A 15 -21.22 11.29 1.81
C LEU A 15 -22.60 11.97 1.83
N GLY A 16 -22.82 12.95 2.73
CA GLY A 16 -24.05 13.74 2.84
C GLY A 16 -25.36 12.96 2.71
N ASP A 17 -26.39 13.64 2.19
CA ASP A 17 -27.66 13.00 1.82
C ASP A 17 -27.60 12.29 0.46
N THR A 18 -26.55 12.53 -0.34
CA THR A 18 -26.36 11.90 -1.65
C THR A 18 -26.23 10.38 -1.53
N TRP A 19 -25.60 9.88 -0.46
CA TRP A 19 -25.48 8.44 -0.21
C TRP A 19 -26.82 7.75 0.07
N LYS A 20 -27.77 8.41 0.72
CA LYS A 20 -29.12 7.85 0.95
C LYS A 20 -29.84 7.62 -0.38
N ASN A 21 -29.66 8.53 -1.33
CA ASN A 21 -30.22 8.42 -2.68
C ASN A 21 -29.47 7.37 -3.51
N ALA A 22 -28.13 7.32 -3.41
CA ALA A 22 -27.31 6.34 -4.12
C ALA A 22 -27.65 4.89 -3.74
N ARG A 23 -27.98 4.62 -2.46
CA ARG A 23 -28.39 3.28 -2.00
C ARG A 23 -29.65 2.74 -2.68
N LYS A 24 -30.52 3.61 -3.20
CA LYS A 24 -31.77 3.22 -3.89
C LYS A 24 -31.52 2.75 -5.33
N ILE A 25 -30.35 3.04 -5.88
CA ILE A 25 -30.00 2.71 -7.27
C ILE A 25 -29.50 1.25 -7.33
N LYS A 26 -30.05 0.45 -8.24
CA LYS A 26 -29.60 -0.93 -8.47
C LYS A 26 -28.14 -0.93 -8.95
N LEU A 27 -27.28 -1.63 -8.21
CA LEU A 27 -25.89 -1.85 -8.59
C LEU A 27 -25.79 -2.53 -9.96
N LYS A 28 -25.02 -1.93 -10.86
CA LYS A 28 -24.61 -2.52 -12.14
C LYS A 28 -23.13 -2.89 -12.08
N ASN A 29 -22.72 -3.98 -12.74
CA ASN A 29 -21.33 -4.42 -12.85
C ASN A 29 -20.58 -4.67 -11.52
N SER A 30 -21.24 -5.33 -10.57
CA SER A 30 -20.61 -5.74 -9.31
C SER A 30 -19.34 -6.58 -9.51
N SER A 31 -18.31 -6.35 -8.70
CA SER A 31 -17.07 -7.15 -8.62
C SER A 31 -17.14 -8.31 -7.62
N LEU A 32 -18.29 -8.48 -6.95
CA LEU A 32 -18.48 -9.54 -5.95
C LEU A 32 -18.25 -10.94 -6.54
N PHE A 33 -17.46 -11.73 -5.83
CA PHE A 33 -16.99 -13.07 -6.19
C PHE A 33 -16.24 -13.16 -7.52
N LYS A 34 -15.81 -12.02 -8.08
CA LYS A 34 -15.01 -12.03 -9.30
C LYS A 34 -13.53 -12.08 -8.96
N ILE A 35 -12.80 -12.83 -9.77
CA ILE A 35 -11.38 -13.08 -9.59
C ILE A 35 -10.58 -12.10 -10.46
N ASP A 36 -9.63 -11.42 -9.84
CA ASP A 36 -8.61 -10.61 -10.51
C ASP A 36 -7.26 -11.29 -10.32
N VAL A 37 -6.57 -11.59 -11.42
CA VAL A 37 -5.20 -12.13 -11.42
C VAL A 37 -4.27 -10.98 -11.79
N LEU A 38 -3.45 -10.56 -10.84
CA LEU A 38 -2.56 -9.40 -10.93
C LEU A 38 -1.10 -9.84 -10.85
N VAL A 39 -0.29 -9.50 -11.85
CA VAL A 39 1.15 -9.78 -11.86
C VAL A 39 1.89 -8.55 -11.33
N TYR A 40 2.50 -8.69 -10.15
CA TYR A 40 3.30 -7.63 -9.53
C TYR A 40 4.78 -7.81 -9.88
N PRO A 41 5.38 -6.94 -10.71
CA PRO A 41 6.84 -6.86 -10.80
C PRO A 41 7.37 -6.17 -9.54
N GLN A 42 8.23 -6.85 -8.79
CA GLN A 42 8.86 -6.33 -7.59
C GLN A 42 10.36 -6.16 -7.85
N LEU A 43 10.84 -4.93 -7.73
CA LEU A 43 12.25 -4.58 -7.81
C LEU A 43 12.72 -4.09 -6.45
N ALA A 44 13.71 -4.75 -5.88
CA ALA A 44 14.35 -4.32 -4.65
C ALA A 44 15.84 -4.05 -4.89
N PHE A 45 16.32 -2.96 -4.32
CA PHE A 45 17.73 -2.57 -4.33
C PHE A 45 18.25 -2.57 -2.90
N LYS A 46 19.44 -3.12 -2.71
CA LYS A 46 20.19 -3.03 -1.46
C LYS A 46 21.60 -2.54 -1.76
N ASN A 47 22.05 -1.57 -0.98
CA ASN A 47 23.42 -1.06 -1.04
C ASN A 47 24.15 -1.53 0.22
N LEU A 48 24.70 -2.75 0.17
CA LEU A 48 25.30 -3.43 1.33
C LEU A 48 26.79 -3.74 1.17
N VAL A 49 27.32 -3.75 -0.05
CA VAL A 49 28.68 -4.20 -0.36
C VAL A 49 29.50 -3.01 -0.85
N ILE A 50 30.62 -2.71 -0.19
CA ILE A 50 31.47 -1.55 -0.56
C ILE A 50 32.01 -1.65 -1.99
N THR A 51 32.22 -2.88 -2.49
CA THR A 51 32.77 -3.15 -3.84
C THR A 51 31.72 -3.21 -4.95
N GLN A 52 30.42 -3.19 -4.63
CA GLN A 52 29.33 -3.22 -5.61
C GLN A 52 28.33 -2.12 -5.30
N ILE A 53 28.06 -1.27 -6.29
CA ILE A 53 27.20 -0.10 -6.09
C ILE A 53 25.75 -0.55 -5.75
N TYR A 54 25.28 -1.71 -6.25
CA TYR A 54 23.94 -2.25 -5.95
C TYR A 54 23.87 -3.78 -5.99
N GLN A 55 23.08 -4.35 -5.08
CA GLN A 55 22.48 -5.68 -5.16
C GLN A 55 21.03 -5.55 -5.60
N VAL A 56 20.60 -6.34 -6.59
CA VAL A 56 19.27 -6.26 -7.20
C VAL A 56 18.52 -7.57 -7.01
N LEU A 57 17.27 -7.47 -6.57
CA LEU A 57 16.30 -8.57 -6.59
C LEU A 57 15.15 -8.17 -7.51
N PHE A 58 14.86 -9.02 -8.48
CA PHE A 58 13.70 -8.91 -9.36
C PHE A 58 12.82 -10.14 -9.25
N ASP A 59 11.62 -9.94 -8.71
CA ASP A 59 10.61 -10.98 -8.54
C ASP A 59 9.39 -10.67 -9.41
N LEU A 60 8.87 -11.69 -10.09
CA LEU A 60 7.54 -11.67 -10.68
C LEU A 60 6.59 -12.35 -9.72
N SER A 61 5.65 -11.58 -9.17
CA SER A 61 4.78 -12.05 -8.10
C SER A 61 3.31 -12.04 -8.53
N PRO A 62 2.82 -13.05 -9.28
CA PRO A 62 1.40 -13.19 -9.57
C PRO A 62 0.59 -13.32 -8.27
N ALA A 63 -0.46 -12.52 -8.16
CA ALA A 63 -1.39 -12.52 -7.05
C ALA A 63 -2.82 -12.66 -7.55
N ILE A 64 -3.59 -13.44 -6.82
CA ILE A 64 -5.02 -13.62 -7.03
C ILE A 64 -5.73 -12.78 -5.97
N GLU A 65 -6.59 -11.87 -6.42
CA GLU A 65 -7.42 -11.02 -5.58
C GLU A 65 -8.89 -11.36 -5.83
N VAL A 66 -9.63 -11.65 -4.75
CA VAL A 66 -11.05 -11.99 -4.80
C VAL A 66 -11.82 -11.09 -3.84
N SER A 67 -12.78 -10.34 -4.38
CA SER A 67 -13.71 -9.53 -3.57
C SER A 67 -14.89 -10.39 -3.13
N LEU A 68 -14.95 -10.80 -1.86
CA LEU A 68 -15.98 -11.72 -1.38
C LEU A 68 -17.31 -10.99 -1.08
N TRP A 69 -17.24 -9.89 -0.34
CA TRP A 69 -18.36 -8.98 -0.08
C TRP A 69 -17.86 -7.54 0.03
N LYS A 70 -18.77 -6.60 0.31
CA LYS A 70 -18.44 -5.18 0.40
C LYS A 70 -17.32 -4.93 1.40
N GLY A 71 -16.19 -4.44 0.89
CA GLY A 71 -15.02 -4.11 1.69
C GLY A 71 -14.11 -5.29 1.99
N MET A 72 -14.47 -6.54 1.68
CA MET A 72 -13.57 -7.68 1.87
C MET A 72 -12.83 -8.09 0.62
N LYS A 73 -11.53 -8.35 0.80
CA LYS A 73 -10.63 -8.80 -0.24
C LYS A 73 -9.73 -9.90 0.30
N LEU A 74 -9.78 -11.06 -0.35
CA LEU A 74 -8.82 -12.15 -0.19
C LEU A 74 -7.71 -11.96 -1.21
N THR A 75 -6.46 -12.02 -0.77
CA THR A 75 -5.27 -11.88 -1.61
C THR A 75 -4.35 -13.07 -1.39
N ALA A 76 -3.97 -13.77 -2.45
CA ALA A 76 -2.99 -14.85 -2.40
C ALA A 76 -1.93 -14.61 -3.48
N GLN A 77 -0.68 -14.45 -3.08
CA GLN A 77 0.44 -14.15 -3.95
C GLN A 77 1.43 -15.32 -3.99
N LEU A 78 1.94 -15.61 -5.18
CA LEU A 78 3.07 -16.50 -5.40
C LEU A 78 4.24 -15.64 -5.85
N LYS A 79 5.42 -15.81 -5.24
CA LYS A 79 6.65 -15.13 -5.64
C LYS A 79 7.48 -16.06 -6.53
N ILE A 80 7.89 -15.54 -7.69
CA ILE A 80 8.76 -16.22 -8.63
C ILE A 80 10.01 -15.36 -8.80
N PRO A 81 11.15 -15.75 -8.24
CA PRO A 81 12.40 -15.01 -8.40
C PRO A 81 12.88 -15.13 -9.85
N VAL A 82 13.14 -14.00 -10.50
CA VAL A 82 13.65 -13.95 -11.87
C VAL A 82 15.14 -13.66 -11.87
N TYR A 83 15.59 -12.77 -10.97
CA TYR A 83 16.99 -12.42 -10.82
C TYR A 83 17.28 -12.07 -9.37
N ASN A 84 18.28 -12.71 -8.77
CA ASN A 84 18.70 -12.48 -7.39
C ASN A 84 20.22 -12.33 -7.35
N ASP A 85 20.67 -11.11 -7.07
CA ASP A 85 22.08 -10.80 -6.85
C ASP A 85 22.33 -10.48 -5.37
N GLY A 86 22.33 -11.53 -4.52
CA GLY A 86 22.79 -11.46 -3.13
C GLY A 86 21.74 -11.34 -2.03
N TYR A 87 20.44 -11.54 -2.31
CA TYR A 87 19.37 -11.53 -1.30
C TYR A 87 19.20 -12.86 -0.53
N GLY A 88 19.97 -13.90 -0.88
CA GLY A 88 20.06 -15.17 -0.15
C GLY A 88 19.29 -16.34 -0.79
N ARG A 89 19.67 -17.57 -0.43
CA ARG A 89 19.22 -18.83 -1.07
C ARG A 89 17.73 -19.17 -0.90
N PHE A 90 17.02 -18.52 0.02
CA PHE A 90 15.59 -18.78 0.27
C PHE A 90 14.68 -17.97 -0.65
N GLU A 91 15.10 -16.77 -1.05
CA GLU A 91 14.40 -15.96 -2.07
C GLU A 91 14.63 -16.53 -3.48
N ASP A 92 15.58 -17.45 -3.69
CA ASP A 92 15.82 -18.15 -4.97
C ASP A 92 14.80 -19.25 -5.30
N LYS A 93 13.85 -19.51 -4.41
CA LYS A 93 12.85 -20.57 -4.60
C LYS A 93 11.47 -19.95 -4.83
N VAL A 94 10.66 -20.62 -5.64
CA VAL A 94 9.24 -20.29 -5.74
C VAL A 94 8.59 -20.55 -4.38
N HIS A 95 7.99 -19.52 -3.81
CA HIS A 95 7.31 -19.62 -2.52
C HIS A 95 6.08 -18.71 -2.46
N PRO A 96 5.11 -19.00 -1.58
CA PRO A 96 4.01 -18.07 -1.35
C PRO A 96 4.52 -16.74 -0.77
N GLY A 97 3.96 -15.64 -1.24
CA GLY A 97 4.20 -14.30 -0.72
C GLY A 97 3.11 -13.91 0.29
N HIS A 98 2.38 -12.84 -0.03
CA HIS A 98 1.22 -12.43 0.78
C HIS A 98 0.09 -13.44 0.67
N ILE A 99 -0.42 -13.90 1.80
CA ILE A 99 -1.68 -14.65 1.89
C ILE A 99 -2.51 -13.96 2.95
N THR A 100 -3.44 -13.10 2.54
CA THR A 100 -4.15 -12.21 3.45
C THR A 100 -5.63 -12.08 3.16
N ILE A 101 -6.37 -11.86 4.24
CA ILE A 101 -7.78 -11.49 4.21
C ILE A 101 -7.87 -10.10 4.82
N SER A 102 -8.43 -9.16 4.06
CA SER A 102 -8.62 -7.77 4.47
C SER A 102 -10.10 -7.41 4.50
N GLN A 103 -10.50 -6.59 5.47
CA GLN A 103 -11.82 -5.99 5.60
C GLN A 103 -11.67 -4.47 5.79
N ARG A 104 -12.09 -3.73 4.77
CA ARG A 104 -12.26 -2.27 4.81
C ARG A 104 -13.66 -1.91 5.28
N PHE A 105 -13.77 -0.95 6.17
CA PHE A 105 -15.04 -0.44 6.67
C PHE A 105 -14.96 1.08 6.91
N ARG A 106 -16.13 1.70 7.00
CA ARG A 106 -16.26 3.13 7.30
C ARG A 106 -17.15 3.28 8.52
N LEU A 107 -16.62 3.94 9.54
CA LEU A 107 -17.29 4.29 10.78
C LEU A 107 -17.93 5.70 10.67
N PRO A 108 -18.81 6.06 11.62
CA PRO A 108 -19.29 7.44 11.74
C PRO A 108 -18.14 8.46 11.82
N TYR A 109 -18.43 9.73 11.49
CA TYR A 109 -17.44 10.83 11.50
C TYR A 109 -16.25 10.66 10.55
N ASN A 110 -16.48 10.03 9.40
CA ASN A 110 -15.49 9.82 8.33
C ASN A 110 -14.23 9.07 8.78
N VAL A 111 -14.35 8.19 9.77
CA VAL A 111 -13.24 7.30 10.14
C VAL A 111 -13.27 6.08 9.22
N PHE A 112 -12.18 5.87 8.49
CA PHE A 112 -11.97 4.72 7.63
C PHE A 112 -11.09 3.72 8.38
N GLY A 113 -11.48 2.45 8.36
CA GLY A 113 -10.75 1.37 8.99
C GLY A 113 -10.46 0.25 8.00
N LYS A 114 -9.33 -0.41 8.18
CA LYS A 114 -8.92 -1.60 7.43
C LYS A 114 -8.28 -2.58 8.40
N VAL A 115 -8.81 -3.80 8.47
CA VAL A 115 -8.22 -4.88 9.27
C VAL A 115 -7.78 -5.98 8.32
N THR A 116 -6.55 -6.45 8.47
CA THR A 116 -5.92 -7.47 7.63
C THR A 116 -5.35 -8.57 8.50
N VAL A 117 -5.57 -9.82 8.12
CA VAL A 117 -5.04 -11.00 8.81
C VAL A 117 -4.36 -11.91 7.81
N GLY A 118 -3.19 -12.44 8.16
CA GLY A 118 -2.53 -13.47 7.35
C GLY A 118 -1.00 -13.37 7.37
N CYS A 119 -0.39 -13.78 6.26
CA CYS A 119 1.05 -13.70 6.02
C CYS A 119 1.36 -12.42 5.23
N PHE A 120 2.20 -11.57 5.80
CA PHE A 120 2.61 -10.26 5.30
C PHE A 120 3.99 -10.31 4.67
N SER A 121 4.43 -9.19 4.07
CA SER A 121 5.82 -9.06 3.60
C SER A 121 6.82 -9.13 4.76
N ALA A 122 8.10 -9.30 4.45
CA ALA A 122 9.19 -9.33 5.43
C ALA A 122 9.07 -10.47 6.45
N ASP A 123 8.49 -11.60 6.01
CA ASP A 123 8.36 -12.83 6.79
C ASP A 123 7.65 -12.62 8.12
N GLN A 124 6.54 -11.89 8.07
CA GLN A 124 5.68 -11.62 9.22
C GLN A 124 4.32 -12.28 9.02
N TYR A 125 3.72 -12.78 10.09
CA TYR A 125 2.30 -13.14 10.10
C TYR A 125 1.61 -12.51 11.28
N GLY A 126 0.30 -12.29 11.14
CA GLY A 126 -0.52 -11.86 12.24
C GLY A 126 -1.71 -11.02 11.80
N VAL A 127 -2.01 -10.01 12.60
CA VAL A 127 -3.16 -9.13 12.44
C VAL A 127 -2.67 -7.69 12.37
N ASP A 128 -3.21 -6.92 11.44
CA ASP A 128 -2.90 -5.52 11.22
C ASP A 128 -4.19 -4.71 11.12
N ALA A 129 -4.27 -3.61 11.84
CA ALA A 129 -5.41 -2.70 11.83
C ALA A 129 -4.94 -1.27 11.55
N GLU A 130 -5.48 -0.68 10.48
CA GLU A 130 -5.21 0.67 10.04
C GLU A 130 -6.47 1.52 10.16
N PHE A 131 -6.28 2.75 10.65
CA PHE A 131 -7.31 3.76 10.79
C PHE A 131 -6.85 5.06 10.16
N TYR A 132 -7.73 5.64 9.35
CA TYR A 132 -7.53 6.90 8.67
C TYR A 132 -8.72 7.81 8.91
N ARG A 133 -8.46 9.04 9.35
CA ARG A 133 -9.50 10.04 9.57
C ARG A 133 -9.09 11.38 8.95
N PRO A 134 -9.71 11.81 7.85
CA PRO A 134 -9.58 13.18 7.37
C PRO A 134 -10.32 14.14 8.29
N PHE A 135 -9.75 15.34 8.47
CA PHE A 135 -10.42 16.46 9.13
C PHE A 135 -11.39 17.15 8.16
N LYS A 136 -12.18 18.11 8.65
CA LYS A 136 -13.22 18.80 7.87
C LYS A 136 -12.71 19.46 6.58
N ASP A 137 -11.48 19.97 6.58
CA ASP A 137 -10.86 20.59 5.40
C ASP A 137 -10.22 19.56 4.45
N GLU A 138 -10.18 18.27 4.84
CA GLU A 138 -9.65 17.12 4.10
C GLU A 138 -8.16 17.20 3.72
N ARG A 139 -7.52 18.35 3.90
CA ARG A 139 -6.08 18.55 3.75
C ARG A 139 -5.32 17.88 4.86
N PHE A 140 -5.84 17.96 6.08
CA PHE A 140 -5.26 17.27 7.22
C PHE A 140 -5.94 15.93 7.42
N SER A 141 -5.16 14.92 7.78
CA SER A 141 -5.68 13.62 8.21
C SER A 141 -4.84 13.01 9.32
N LEU A 142 -5.50 12.23 10.16
CA LEU A 142 -4.88 11.42 11.21
C LEU A 142 -4.75 9.98 10.70
N MET A 143 -3.57 9.41 10.89
CA MET A 143 -3.24 8.03 10.56
C MET A 143 -2.86 7.30 11.84
N ALA A 144 -3.49 6.17 12.09
CA ALA A 144 -3.11 5.27 13.17
C ALA A 144 -3.07 3.84 12.63
N ARG A 145 -2.06 3.08 13.04
CA ARG A 145 -1.93 1.66 12.69
C ARG A 145 -1.44 0.90 13.90
N ILE A 146 -2.01 -0.27 14.13
CA ILE A 146 -1.57 -1.20 15.16
C ILE A 146 -1.52 -2.59 14.56
N GLY A 147 -0.44 -3.31 14.83
CA GLY A 147 -0.23 -4.65 14.33
C GLY A 147 0.25 -5.56 15.43
N TYR A 148 -0.24 -6.80 15.42
CA TYR A 148 0.29 -7.88 16.23
C TYR A 148 0.87 -8.92 15.29
N THR A 149 2.19 -8.95 15.17
CA THR A 149 2.91 -9.75 14.16
C THR A 149 4.02 -10.57 14.77
N GLY A 150 4.20 -11.81 14.30
CA GLY A 150 5.34 -12.66 14.61
C GLY A 150 6.10 -13.07 13.34
N MET A 151 7.33 -13.52 13.50
CA MET A 151 8.17 -13.97 12.40
C MET A 151 7.68 -15.33 11.88
N GLY A 152 7.46 -15.41 10.57
CA GLY A 152 7.17 -16.65 9.89
C GLY A 152 7.54 -16.58 8.43
N TYR A 153 8.25 -17.58 7.95
CA TYR A 153 8.83 -17.61 6.62
C TYR A 153 8.44 -18.89 5.88
N TRP A 154 8.55 -18.81 4.56
CA TRP A 154 8.29 -19.93 3.67
C TRP A 154 9.58 -20.65 3.30
N SER A 155 9.65 -21.95 3.58
CA SER A 155 10.70 -22.83 3.04
C SER A 155 10.08 -23.64 1.89
N GLY A 156 10.13 -23.08 0.68
CA GLY A 156 9.33 -23.57 -0.44
C GLY A 156 7.82 -23.42 -0.16
N PHE A 157 7.08 -24.53 -0.13
CA PHE A 157 5.65 -24.55 0.23
C PHE A 157 5.36 -24.92 1.69
N ARG A 158 6.39 -25.11 2.52
CA ARG A 158 6.22 -25.36 3.95
C ARG A 158 6.33 -24.04 4.72
N TYR A 159 5.28 -23.70 5.46
CA TYR A 159 5.27 -22.52 6.32
C TYR A 159 5.91 -22.85 7.69
N VAL A 160 6.88 -22.05 8.11
CA VAL A 160 7.52 -22.15 9.43
C VAL A 160 7.21 -20.86 10.19
N TYR A 161 6.57 -20.99 11.34
CA TYR A 161 6.19 -19.86 12.18
C TYR A 161 6.81 -19.96 13.56
N ASP A 162 7.23 -18.83 14.12
CA ASP A 162 7.78 -18.74 15.47
C ASP A 162 6.95 -17.79 16.36
N PRO A 163 6.04 -18.33 17.19
CA PRO A 163 5.20 -17.53 18.07
C PRO A 163 5.97 -16.73 19.13
N SER A 164 7.19 -17.14 19.47
CA SER A 164 7.99 -16.47 20.51
C SER A 164 8.46 -15.07 20.09
N THR A 165 8.44 -14.80 18.79
CA THR A 165 8.84 -13.53 18.18
C THR A 165 7.67 -12.54 18.02
N ALA A 166 6.47 -12.89 18.52
CA ALA A 166 5.30 -12.03 18.40
C ALA A 166 5.53 -10.66 19.07
N LEU A 167 5.21 -9.60 18.34
CA LEU A 167 5.41 -8.22 18.72
C LEU A 167 4.18 -7.38 18.35
N VAL A 168 3.83 -6.45 19.23
CA VAL A 168 2.92 -5.36 18.90
C VAL A 168 3.71 -4.22 18.26
N THR A 169 3.41 -3.90 17.01
CA THR A 169 3.88 -2.70 16.32
C THR A 169 2.76 -1.65 16.30
N TRP A 170 3.14 -0.38 16.30
CA TRP A 170 2.18 0.71 16.23
C TRP A 170 2.78 1.88 15.44
N SER A 171 1.91 2.65 14.81
CA SER A 171 2.24 3.88 14.10
C SER A 171 1.13 4.89 14.34
N LEU A 172 1.49 6.12 14.66
CA LEU A 172 0.57 7.23 14.83
C LEU A 172 1.16 8.46 14.16
N GLY A 173 0.37 9.13 13.33
CA GLY A 173 0.86 10.29 12.60
C GLY A 173 -0.21 11.18 12.00
N GLY A 174 0.25 12.31 11.51
CA GLY A 174 -0.54 13.26 10.74
C GLY A 174 -0.11 13.27 9.28
N SER A 175 -1.05 13.56 8.39
CA SER A 175 -0.82 13.83 6.99
C SER A 175 -1.38 15.20 6.64
N PHE A 176 -0.65 15.97 5.84
CA PHE A 176 -1.07 17.24 5.28
C PHE A 176 -0.94 17.18 3.75
N TYR A 177 -2.02 17.47 3.04
CA TYR A 177 -2.06 17.53 1.60
C TYR A 177 -2.10 18.99 1.13
N TRP A 178 -1.12 19.37 0.33
CA TRP A 178 -1.01 20.66 -0.34
C TRP A 178 -1.59 20.56 -1.76
N PRO A 179 -2.82 21.07 -2.01
CA PRO A 179 -3.51 20.85 -3.29
C PRO A 179 -2.83 21.52 -4.49
N GLN A 180 -2.29 22.73 -4.33
CA GLN A 180 -1.66 23.50 -5.41
C GLN A 180 -0.52 22.74 -6.13
N PHE A 181 0.22 21.89 -5.41
CA PHE A 181 1.33 21.11 -5.96
C PHE A 181 1.09 19.60 -5.95
N ASN A 182 -0.12 19.15 -5.61
CA ASN A 182 -0.46 17.74 -5.37
C ASN A 182 0.59 17.03 -4.48
N THR A 183 1.00 17.71 -3.40
CA THR A 183 2.10 17.25 -2.53
C THR A 183 1.58 16.89 -1.14
N GLN A 184 1.87 15.68 -0.69
CA GLN A 184 1.52 15.16 0.63
C GLN A 184 2.73 15.15 1.56
N PHE A 185 2.53 15.57 2.79
CA PHE A 185 3.50 15.56 3.87
C PHE A 185 2.98 14.65 4.98
N ASN A 186 3.74 13.62 5.32
CA ASN A 186 3.40 12.69 6.40
C ASN A 186 4.43 12.82 7.51
N LEU A 187 3.95 12.88 8.75
CA LEU A 187 4.78 12.80 9.94
C LEU A 187 4.21 11.71 10.85
N LYS A 188 4.99 10.66 11.09
CA LYS A 188 4.57 9.48 11.85
C LYS A 188 5.58 9.17 12.95
N ALA A 189 5.09 8.82 14.13
CA ALA A 189 5.84 8.16 15.17
C ALA A 189 5.50 6.67 15.14
N GLU A 190 6.50 5.81 15.03
CA GLU A 190 6.30 4.38 14.71
C GLU A 190 7.22 3.50 15.56
N GLN A 191 6.74 2.30 15.88
CA GLN A 191 7.55 1.22 16.42
C GLN A 191 7.80 0.17 15.32
N TYR A 192 9.08 -0.09 15.06
CA TYR A 192 9.54 -0.99 14.01
C TYR A 192 9.65 -2.44 14.51
N LEU A 193 9.93 -3.37 13.59
CA LEU A 193 9.97 -4.82 13.86
C LEU A 193 11.04 -5.24 14.88
N LEU A 194 12.14 -4.50 15.02
CA LEU A 194 13.18 -4.74 16.01
C LEU A 194 12.93 -3.99 17.34
N LYS A 195 11.70 -3.51 17.55
CA LYS A 195 11.23 -2.77 18.73
C LYS A 195 11.77 -1.34 18.87
N GLU A 196 12.58 -0.85 17.94
CA GLU A 196 12.98 0.55 17.94
C GLU A 196 11.77 1.46 17.71
N LYS A 197 11.74 2.57 18.45
CA LYS A 197 10.76 3.63 18.29
C LYS A 197 11.43 4.77 17.52
N GLY A 198 10.74 5.30 16.52
CA GLY A 198 11.28 6.35 15.69
C GLY A 198 10.23 7.28 15.14
N VAL A 199 10.73 8.33 14.50
CA VAL A 199 9.93 9.29 13.76
C VAL A 199 10.30 9.18 12.29
N LYS A 200 9.28 9.18 11.44
CA LYS A 200 9.39 9.16 10.00
C LYS A 200 8.67 10.37 9.42
N PHE A 201 9.39 11.11 8.59
CA PHE A 201 8.85 12.19 7.79
C PHE A 201 8.90 11.80 6.32
N GLU A 202 7.81 12.04 5.59
CA GLU A 202 7.74 11.78 4.15
C GLU A 202 7.15 13.00 3.43
N MET A 203 7.76 13.39 2.31
CA MET A 203 7.24 14.40 1.38
C MET A 203 7.05 13.73 0.03
N ILE A 204 5.86 13.82 -0.54
CA ILE A 204 5.44 12.98 -1.66
C ILE A 204 4.68 13.84 -2.64
N ARG A 205 5.18 13.96 -3.85
CA ARG A 205 4.46 14.60 -4.94
C ARG A 205 3.79 13.56 -5.80
N HIS A 206 2.48 13.74 -6.00
CA HIS A 206 1.67 12.88 -6.84
C HIS A 206 1.48 13.50 -8.21
N PHE A 207 1.74 12.68 -9.23
CA PHE A 207 1.41 12.93 -10.62
C PHE A 207 0.40 11.87 -11.07
N ARG A 208 -0.22 12.09 -12.22
CA ARG A 208 -1.21 11.17 -12.80
C ARG A 208 -0.75 9.71 -12.90
N TYR A 209 0.47 9.50 -13.38
CA TYR A 209 1.03 8.16 -13.64
C TYR A 209 2.24 7.82 -12.79
N CYS A 210 2.68 8.71 -11.91
CA CYS A 210 3.80 8.44 -11.00
C CYS A 210 3.66 9.19 -9.68
N SER A 211 4.34 8.72 -8.65
CA SER A 211 4.49 9.43 -7.39
C SER A 211 5.96 9.39 -6.99
N ILE A 212 6.51 10.57 -6.71
CA ILE A 212 7.90 10.75 -6.30
C ILE A 212 7.88 11.24 -4.86
N GLY A 213 8.61 10.59 -3.97
CA GLY A 213 8.71 11.06 -2.60
C GLY A 213 10.10 10.94 -2.02
N PHE A 214 10.34 11.74 -1.00
CA PHE A 214 11.53 11.71 -0.16
C PHE A 214 11.09 11.35 1.24
N TYR A 215 11.93 10.61 1.96
CA TYR A 215 11.68 10.32 3.36
C TYR A 215 12.96 10.49 4.17
N ALA A 216 12.76 10.88 5.43
CA ALA A 216 13.79 10.91 6.44
C ALA A 216 13.23 10.23 7.69
N MET A 217 14.05 9.45 8.37
CA MET A 217 13.66 8.70 9.55
C MET A 217 14.78 8.66 10.57
N LYS A 218 14.39 8.64 11.83
CA LYS A 218 15.30 8.53 12.97
C LYS A 218 14.63 7.66 14.03
N ALA A 219 15.32 6.60 14.45
CA ALA A 219 14.85 5.71 15.49
C ALA A 219 15.88 5.61 16.62
N GLU A 220 15.39 5.13 17.76
CA GLU A 220 16.22 4.77 18.90
C GLU A 220 17.24 3.70 18.48
N HIS A 221 18.49 3.83 18.94
CA HIS A 221 19.59 2.90 18.64
C HIS A 221 20.03 2.80 17.17
N ALA A 222 19.48 3.64 16.27
CA ALA A 222 19.83 3.65 14.85
C ALA A 222 20.29 5.05 14.38
N LYS A 223 21.23 5.08 13.43
CA LYS A 223 21.64 6.34 12.79
C LYS A 223 20.49 6.90 11.96
N MET A 224 20.44 8.23 11.82
CA MET A 224 19.47 8.89 10.94
C MET A 224 19.62 8.33 9.53
N ASN A 225 18.48 8.04 8.91
CA ASN A 225 18.45 7.48 7.59
C ASN A 225 17.45 8.23 6.72
N GLY A 226 17.63 8.19 5.40
CA GLY A 226 16.77 8.85 4.45
C GLY A 226 16.92 8.27 3.07
N GLY A 227 16.03 8.68 2.18
CA GLY A 227 15.99 8.11 0.85
C GLY A 227 14.89 8.72 0.01
N PHE A 228 14.70 8.13 -1.17
CA PHE A 228 13.61 8.49 -2.05
C PHE A 228 12.81 7.26 -2.43
N ARG A 229 11.56 7.48 -2.79
CA ARG A 229 10.63 6.47 -3.25
C ARG A 229 10.03 6.92 -4.57
N PHE A 230 9.97 6.01 -5.50
CA PHE A 230 9.43 6.26 -6.82
C PHE A 230 8.40 5.20 -7.12
N GLN A 231 7.18 5.60 -7.47
CA GLN A 231 6.14 4.68 -7.89
C GLN A 231 5.61 5.10 -9.26
N VAL A 232 5.39 4.12 -10.14
CA VAL A 232 4.88 4.33 -11.49
C VAL A 232 3.69 3.44 -11.71
N ALA A 233 2.62 3.99 -12.28
CA ALA A 233 1.47 3.23 -12.72
C ALA A 233 1.84 2.41 -13.97
N LEU A 234 1.61 1.10 -13.93
CA LEU A 234 1.89 0.23 -15.06
C LEU A 234 0.71 0.23 -16.04
N PRO A 235 0.95 0.34 -17.35
CA PRO A 235 -0.09 0.15 -18.35
C PRO A 235 -0.52 -1.33 -18.38
N PRO A 236 -1.77 -1.64 -18.77
CA PRO A 236 -2.83 -0.72 -19.23
C PRO A 236 -3.42 0.14 -18.09
N TYR A 237 -4.14 1.23 -18.37
CA TYR A 237 -4.75 2.05 -17.30
C TYR A 237 -6.26 1.85 -17.15
N LYS A 238 -6.91 1.31 -18.18
CA LYS A 238 -8.35 1.04 -18.22
C LYS A 238 -8.58 -0.40 -18.61
N TYR A 239 -9.53 -1.02 -17.91
CA TYR A 239 -9.77 -2.44 -18.06
C TYR A 239 -11.25 -2.71 -18.21
N LYS A 240 -11.59 -3.48 -19.24
CA LYS A 240 -12.95 -3.96 -19.46
C LYS A 240 -12.99 -5.44 -19.08
N ARG A 241 -13.84 -5.78 -18.12
CA ARG A 241 -14.14 -7.17 -17.78
C ARG A 241 -15.31 -7.65 -18.63
N LYS A 242 -15.15 -8.82 -19.28
CA LYS A 242 -16.23 -9.48 -20.04
C LYS A 242 -16.84 -10.59 -19.19
N GLY A 243 -18.01 -10.33 -18.60
CA GLY A 243 -18.76 -11.33 -17.83
C GLY A 243 -18.05 -11.80 -16.55
N TYR A 244 -17.88 -13.13 -16.43
CA TYR A 244 -17.27 -13.84 -15.30
C TYR A 244 -15.82 -14.29 -15.55
N ILE A 245 -15.26 -13.99 -16.73
CA ILE A 245 -13.88 -14.38 -17.06
C ILE A 245 -12.92 -13.66 -16.10
N PRO A 246 -11.97 -14.38 -15.44
CA PRO A 246 -10.94 -13.77 -14.63
C PRO A 246 -10.17 -12.74 -15.44
N ARG A 247 -9.98 -11.54 -14.89
CA ARG A 247 -9.16 -10.52 -15.54
C ARG A 247 -7.71 -10.80 -15.16
N VAL A 248 -6.88 -11.09 -16.15
CA VAL A 248 -5.43 -11.15 -15.98
C VAL A 248 -4.85 -9.79 -16.32
N ASN A 249 -4.02 -9.26 -15.43
CA ASN A 249 -3.46 -7.93 -15.59
C ASN A 249 -2.13 -7.75 -14.84
N THR A 250 -1.38 -6.70 -15.15
CA THR A 250 -0.29 -6.23 -14.29
C THR A 250 -0.82 -5.56 -13.03
N SER A 251 0.02 -5.42 -12.01
CA SER A 251 -0.28 -4.57 -10.86
C SER A 251 -0.58 -3.15 -11.32
N ALA A 252 -1.39 -2.43 -10.54
CA ALA A 252 -1.73 -1.04 -10.86
C ALA A 252 -0.48 -0.12 -10.84
N ASN A 253 0.55 -0.51 -10.09
CA ASN A 253 1.80 0.22 -9.99
C ASN A 253 2.98 -0.69 -9.66
N MET A 254 4.17 -0.14 -9.90
CA MET A 254 5.45 -0.66 -9.47
C MET A 254 6.13 0.43 -8.64
N GLY A 255 6.74 0.04 -7.51
CA GLY A 255 7.42 0.96 -6.61
C GLY A 255 8.86 0.55 -6.35
N ILE A 256 9.74 1.54 -6.33
CA ILE A 256 11.15 1.43 -5.97
C ILE A 256 11.39 2.31 -4.75
N VAL A 257 12.13 1.81 -3.77
CA VAL A 257 12.58 2.58 -2.61
C VAL A 257 14.11 2.55 -2.62
N TYR A 258 14.71 3.73 -2.64
CA TYR A 258 16.14 3.91 -2.48
C TYR A 258 16.43 4.34 -1.05
N ASN A 259 17.38 3.67 -0.42
CA ASN A 259 17.87 3.97 0.92
C ASN A 259 19.31 4.51 0.80
N ALA A 260 19.54 5.73 1.30
CA ALA A 260 20.85 6.37 1.23
C ALA A 260 21.83 5.80 2.28
N GLY A 261 21.32 5.29 3.41
CA GLY A 261 22.13 4.68 4.45
C GLY A 261 22.40 3.19 4.18
N ASN A 262 23.54 2.70 4.67
CA ASN A 262 23.89 1.27 4.71
C ASN A 262 23.27 0.56 5.95
N GLU A 263 22.13 1.06 6.44
CA GLU A 263 21.47 0.48 7.62
C GLU A 263 20.70 -0.78 7.20
N ARG A 264 21.06 -1.92 7.80
CA ARG A 264 20.62 -3.25 7.40
C ARG A 264 19.53 -3.82 8.31
N TYR A 265 19.56 -3.47 9.58
CA TYR A 265 18.79 -4.18 10.60
C TYR A 265 17.61 -3.35 11.09
N TYR A 266 17.84 -2.05 11.33
CA TYR A 266 16.83 -1.14 11.87
C TYR A 266 15.88 -0.61 10.79
N TYR A 267 14.75 -0.04 11.22
CA TYR A 267 13.70 0.56 10.39
C TYR A 267 12.88 -0.43 9.56
N ARG A 268 12.90 -1.73 9.90
CA ARG A 268 12.14 -2.74 9.16
C ARG A 268 10.64 -2.64 9.46
N GLN A 269 9.85 -2.63 8.39
CA GLN A 269 8.39 -2.61 8.40
C GLN A 269 7.85 -3.72 7.49
N TYR A 270 6.58 -4.05 7.68
CA TYR A 270 5.85 -4.97 6.80
C TYR A 270 4.67 -4.27 6.12
N LYS A 271 4.31 -4.76 4.94
CA LYS A 271 3.09 -4.43 4.21
C LYS A 271 2.06 -5.52 4.45
N ALA A 272 0.86 -5.11 4.86
CA ALA A 272 -0.23 -6.03 5.15
C ALA A 272 -0.93 -6.50 3.87
N GLU A 273 -1.09 -5.64 2.87
CA GLU A 273 -1.56 -6.03 1.54
C GLU A 273 -0.51 -5.79 0.45
N VAL A 274 -0.56 -6.60 -0.61
CA VAL A 274 0.27 -6.41 -1.81
C VAL A 274 -0.04 -5.06 -2.47
N SER A 275 -1.30 -4.67 -2.45
CA SER A 275 -1.79 -3.42 -3.03
C SER A 275 -1.59 -2.22 -2.09
N ASP A 276 -1.06 -2.39 -0.88
CA ASP A 276 -0.76 -1.23 -0.02
C ASP A 276 0.40 -0.42 -0.62
N ASN A 277 0.03 0.66 -1.29
CA ASN A 277 0.94 1.54 -1.99
C ASN A 277 0.41 2.98 -2.00
N ILE A 278 1.33 3.90 -2.23
CA ILE A 278 1.14 5.34 -2.07
C ILE A 278 0.20 5.89 -3.15
N MET A 279 0.24 5.31 -4.36
CA MET A 279 -0.63 5.72 -5.45
C MET A 279 -2.08 5.30 -5.22
N GLU A 280 -2.31 4.11 -4.65
CA GLU A 280 -3.63 3.58 -4.31
C GLU A 280 -4.24 4.36 -3.14
N GLU A 281 -3.45 4.66 -2.11
CA GLU A 281 -3.89 5.51 -1.01
C GLU A 281 -4.33 6.90 -1.52
N ASN A 282 -3.51 7.54 -2.36
CA ASN A 282 -3.83 8.86 -2.91
C ASN A 282 -4.95 8.83 -3.97
N SER A 283 -5.25 7.68 -4.57
CA SER A 283 -6.33 7.56 -5.57
C SER A 283 -7.71 7.92 -5.01
N PHE A 284 -7.87 7.87 -3.68
CA PHE A 284 -9.09 8.27 -2.98
C PHE A 284 -9.03 9.69 -2.41
N ASN A 285 -7.99 10.49 -2.72
CA ASN A 285 -7.86 11.86 -2.23
C ASN A 285 -8.73 12.83 -3.05
N PRO A 286 -9.71 13.52 -2.44
CA PRO A 286 -10.61 14.45 -3.12
C PRO A 286 -9.90 15.56 -3.89
N TYR A 287 -8.84 16.14 -3.31
CA TYR A 287 -8.08 17.21 -3.96
C TYR A 287 -7.31 16.72 -5.18
N PHE A 288 -6.75 15.52 -5.11
CA PHE A 288 -6.07 14.90 -6.25
C PHE A 288 -7.06 14.54 -7.36
N ILE A 289 -8.19 13.93 -7.01
CA ILE A 289 -9.25 13.61 -7.98
C ILE A 289 -9.74 14.88 -8.67
N LYS A 290 -9.97 15.95 -7.90
CA LYS A 290 -10.41 17.24 -8.45
C LYS A 290 -9.36 17.84 -9.38
N SER A 291 -8.07 17.83 -9.03
CA SER A 291 -7.03 18.34 -9.92
C SER A 291 -6.93 17.52 -11.20
N GLU A 292 -7.08 16.20 -11.14
CA GLU A 292 -7.10 15.35 -12.34
C GLU A 292 -8.36 15.53 -13.20
N LEU A 293 -9.53 15.88 -12.63
CA LEU A 293 -10.74 16.19 -13.39
C LEU A 293 -10.62 17.50 -14.19
N LEU A 294 -9.98 18.51 -13.60
CA LEU A 294 -9.79 19.84 -14.19
C LEU A 294 -8.66 19.87 -15.22
N ASN A 295 -7.64 19.03 -15.06
CA ASN A 295 -6.48 18.96 -15.95
C ASN A 295 -6.72 18.13 -17.24
N PHE A 296 -7.96 17.73 -17.53
CA PHE A 296 -8.31 17.12 -18.81
C PHE A 296 -8.53 18.21 -19.88
N ASN A 297 -7.45 18.54 -20.59
CA ASN A 297 -7.52 19.10 -21.95
C ASN A 297 -7.32 17.98 -22.97
#